data_AF-A0A812USQ9-F1
#
_entry.id   AF-A0A812USQ9-F1
#
_cell.length_a   1.000
_cell.length_b   1.000
_cell.length_c   1.000
_cell.angle_alpha   90.00
_cell.angle_beta   90.00
_cell.angle_gamma   90.00
#
_symmetry.space_group_name_H-M   'P 1'
#
loop_
_entity.id
_entity.type
_entity.pdbx_description
1 polymer ?
#
loop_
_entity_poly.entity_id
_entity_poly.type
_entity_poly.pdbx_seq_one_letter_code
_entity_poly.pdbx_strand_id
1 'polypeptide(L)'
;MEYRSGRPTYRLATNTVGESHAMETAERLGLPAPLVARAVQLLGDDQRQLLALQRKAADAEKDFESARMDAEQREAAASTAIREAETKAAELSRREQEVAEMEAKLQARTVALQRQMQAELQAQIAVKEKQFQDVVQRLKLETQKLGSRFRIVGDVLEDLKVEVDQEAEAKYQAQNHLQPAVPGAMAAREILSPGDWVVVLAKPPWHGLKGQVERIHLANGAAPRVSVRLGANGKVKEFLKTELGRTSKPEGARKIPKPKGEAAAPTRDYSAMAF
;
A
#
# COMPACT_ATOMS: atom_id res chain seq x y z
N MET A 1 -55.09 37.67 34.32
CA MET A 1 -53.66 37.66 33.98
C MET A 1 -53.01 36.55 34.79
N GLU A 2 -52.55 35.49 34.15
CA GLU A 2 -51.85 34.41 34.85
C GLU A 2 -50.36 34.76 35.03
N TYR A 3 -49.86 34.61 36.25
CA TYR A 3 -48.45 34.73 36.58
C TYR A 3 -47.94 33.34 36.96
N ARG A 4 -46.85 32.87 36.33
CA ARG A 4 -46.18 31.63 36.74
C ARG A 4 -44.85 32.00 37.40
N SER A 5 -44.69 31.67 38.67
CA SER A 5 -43.46 31.93 39.45
C SER A 5 -43.04 33.41 39.47
N GLY A 6 -43.99 34.34 39.58
CA GLY A 6 -43.70 35.78 39.65
C GLY A 6 -43.22 36.41 38.34
N ARG A 7 -43.21 35.67 37.22
CA ARG A 7 -42.90 36.21 35.89
C ARG A 7 -44.15 36.19 35.01
N PRO A 8 -44.42 37.28 34.25
CA PRO A 8 -45.48 37.26 33.25
C PRO A 8 -45.17 36.20 32.20
N THR A 9 -46.17 35.40 31.84
CA THR A 9 -46.06 34.37 30.78
C THR A 9 -46.14 34.96 29.37
N TYR A 10 -46.26 36.28 29.24
CA TYR A 10 -46.32 36.99 27.97
C TYR A 10 -45.13 37.94 27.83
N ARG A 11 -44.63 38.09 26.59
CA ARG A 11 -43.66 39.13 26.21
C ARG A 11 -44.39 40.21 25.43
N LEU A 12 -44.26 41.46 25.86
CA LEU A 12 -44.78 42.61 25.14
C LEU A 12 -43.74 43.02 24.09
N ALA A 13 -44.07 42.89 22.80
CA ALA A 13 -43.25 43.46 21.74
C ALA A 13 -43.67 44.93 21.52
N THR A 14 -42.84 45.86 21.97
CA THR A 14 -43.04 47.30 21.73
C THR A 14 -42.45 47.67 20.37
N ASN A 15 -43.18 48.50 19.60
CA ASN A 15 -42.90 48.93 18.21
C ASN A 15 -43.36 48.00 17.08
N THR A 16 -44.10 46.93 17.40
CA THR A 16 -44.80 46.14 16.39
C THR A 16 -46.26 46.61 16.34
N VAL A 17 -46.72 47.16 15.22
CA VAL A 17 -48.16 47.33 15.00
C VAL A 17 -48.73 45.92 14.96
N GLY A 18 -49.53 45.57 15.97
CA GLY A 18 -50.03 44.22 16.14
C GLY A 18 -50.61 43.70 14.83
N GLU A 19 -49.98 42.67 14.29
CA GLU A 19 -50.53 41.86 13.21
C GLU A 19 -51.98 41.55 13.60
N SER A 20 -52.94 41.93 12.75
CA SER A 20 -54.34 41.61 13.00
C SER A 20 -54.57 40.12 12.76
N HIS A 21 -53.97 39.27 13.61
CA HIS A 21 -54.21 37.84 13.70
C HIS A 21 -55.57 37.53 14.31
N ALA A 22 -56.53 38.46 14.31
CA ALA A 22 -57.86 38.23 14.85
C ALA A 22 -58.53 37.01 14.19
N MET A 23 -58.32 36.80 12.88
CA MET A 23 -58.84 35.63 12.16
C MET A 23 -58.13 34.32 12.53
N GLU A 24 -56.81 34.35 12.67
CA GLU A 24 -55.99 33.17 13.02
C GLU A 24 -56.18 32.78 14.50
N THR A 25 -56.37 33.78 15.36
CA THR A 25 -56.74 33.60 16.76
C THR A 25 -58.16 33.06 16.87
N ALA A 26 -59.09 33.54 16.04
CA ALA A 26 -60.45 33.02 15.96
C ALA A 26 -60.47 31.53 15.56
N GLU A 27 -59.68 31.12 14.57
CA GLU A 27 -59.50 29.71 14.19
C GLU A 27 -58.89 28.88 15.33
N ARG A 28 -57.85 29.38 16.00
CA ARG A 28 -57.22 28.72 17.16
C ARG A 28 -58.15 28.58 18.36
N LEU A 29 -59.07 29.53 18.55
CA LEU A 29 -60.10 29.49 19.59
C LEU A 29 -61.28 28.57 19.22
N GLY A 30 -61.24 27.92 18.06
CA GLY A 30 -62.24 26.94 17.63
C GLY A 30 -63.51 27.55 17.07
N LEU A 31 -63.47 28.79 16.58
CA LEU A 31 -64.62 29.37 15.88
C LEU A 31 -64.91 28.59 14.58
N PRO A 32 -66.19 28.38 14.21
CA PRO A 32 -66.55 27.66 13.00
C PRO A 32 -65.90 28.25 11.76
N ALA A 33 -65.20 27.41 10.99
CA ALA A 33 -64.60 27.76 9.70
C ALA A 33 -65.52 28.58 8.75
N PRO A 34 -66.84 28.29 8.61
CA PRO A 34 -67.71 29.11 7.77
C PRO A 34 -67.89 30.56 8.27
N LEU A 35 -67.82 30.80 9.59
CA LEU A 35 -67.90 32.16 10.14
C LEU A 35 -66.63 32.95 9.87
N VAL A 36 -65.46 32.31 10.02
CA VAL A 36 -64.17 32.94 9.70
C VAL A 36 -64.08 33.24 8.20
N ALA A 37 -64.47 32.30 7.34
CA ALA A 37 -64.50 32.49 5.89
C ALA A 37 -65.40 33.66 5.46
N ARG A 38 -66.59 33.78 6.08
CA ARG A 38 -67.50 34.90 5.82
C ARG A 38 -66.92 36.23 6.29
N ALA A 39 -66.22 36.25 7.42
CA ALA A 39 -65.54 37.44 7.92
C ALA A 39 -64.41 37.89 6.96
N VAL A 40 -63.67 36.94 6.37
CA VAL A 40 -62.65 37.23 5.33
C VAL A 40 -63.25 37.76 4.03
N GLN A 41 -64.44 37.29 3.65
CA GLN A 41 -65.16 37.81 2.47
C GLN A 41 -65.67 39.25 2.67
N LEU A 42 -66.00 39.64 3.90
CA LEU A 42 -66.45 40.99 4.24
C LEU A 42 -65.32 42.04 4.23
N LEU A 43 -64.05 41.63 4.22
CA LEU A 43 -62.93 42.55 3.99
C LEU A 43 -62.95 43.10 2.56
N GLY A 44 -62.46 44.32 2.37
CA GLY A 44 -62.20 44.85 1.02
C GLY A 44 -61.06 44.11 0.32
N ASP A 45 -60.98 44.20 -1.01
CA ASP A 45 -59.90 43.56 -1.80
C ASP A 45 -58.50 44.03 -1.36
N ASP A 46 -58.33 45.33 -1.12
CA ASP A 46 -57.06 45.90 -0.66
C ASP A 46 -56.62 45.33 0.70
N GLN A 47 -57.57 45.13 1.61
CA GLN A 47 -57.30 44.57 2.94
C GLN A 47 -56.91 43.09 2.86
N ARG A 48 -57.52 42.32 1.95
CA ARG A 48 -57.12 40.93 1.67
C ARG A 48 -55.70 40.86 1.09
N GLN A 49 -55.37 41.74 0.15
CA GLN A 49 -54.03 41.79 -0.45
C GLN A 49 -52.96 42.17 0.59
N LEU A 50 -53.25 43.15 1.46
CA LEU A 50 -52.35 43.54 2.54
C LEU A 50 -52.08 42.39 3.51
N LEU A 51 -53.12 41.66 3.94
CA LEU A 51 -52.97 40.50 4.82
C LEU A 51 -52.16 39.37 4.16
N ALA A 52 -52.37 39.11 2.86
CA ALA A 52 -51.60 38.13 2.12
C ALA A 52 -50.11 38.52 2.01
N LEU A 53 -49.83 39.82 1.85
CA LEU A 53 -48.47 40.34 1.77
C LEU A 53 -47.77 40.31 3.13
N GLN A 54 -48.50 40.63 4.21
CA GLN A 54 -48.01 40.49 5.59
C GLN A 54 -47.65 39.04 5.92
N ARG A 55 -48.51 38.07 5.57
CA ARG A 55 -48.20 36.64 5.77
C ARG A 55 -46.93 36.23 5.03
N LYS A 56 -46.78 36.61 3.76
CA LYS A 56 -45.57 36.33 2.98
C LYS A 56 -44.32 36.97 3.59
N ALA A 57 -44.44 38.19 4.13
CA ALA A 57 -43.33 38.86 4.79
C ALA A 57 -42.93 38.14 6.08
N ALA A 58 -43.89 37.73 6.90
CA ALA A 58 -43.64 36.99 8.13
C ALA A 58 -43.02 35.60 7.86
N ASP A 59 -43.53 34.88 6.85
CA ASP A 59 -42.95 33.61 6.42
C ASP A 59 -41.50 33.81 5.92
N ALA A 60 -41.25 34.85 5.12
CA ALA A 60 -39.92 35.17 4.63
C ALA A 60 -38.95 35.58 5.75
N GLU A 61 -39.41 36.33 6.75
CA GLU A 61 -38.61 36.71 7.92
C GLU A 61 -38.21 35.48 8.73
N LYS A 62 -39.15 34.56 8.96
CA LYS A 62 -38.89 33.30 9.65
C LYS A 62 -37.90 32.41 8.88
N ASP A 63 -38.08 32.30 7.57
CA ASP A 63 -37.17 31.54 6.71
C ASP A 63 -35.77 32.16 6.73
N PHE A 64 -35.68 33.48 6.65
CA PHE A 64 -34.40 34.20 6.73
C PHE A 64 -33.70 34.01 8.07
N GLU A 65 -34.42 34.13 9.19
CA GLU A 65 -33.86 33.91 10.53
C GLU A 65 -33.34 32.46 10.67
N SER A 66 -34.09 31.47 10.15
CA SER A 66 -33.65 30.07 10.16
C SER A 66 -32.40 29.84 9.32
N ALA A 67 -32.35 30.41 8.11
CA ALA A 67 -31.20 30.30 7.22
C ALA A 67 -29.97 30.99 7.81
N ARG A 68 -30.16 32.12 8.48
CA ARG A 68 -29.11 32.85 9.19
C ARG A 68 -28.55 32.02 10.35
N MET A 69 -29.41 31.44 11.19
CA MET A 69 -28.98 30.56 12.28
C MET A 69 -28.19 29.36 11.75
N ASP A 70 -28.65 28.73 10.67
CA ASP A 70 -27.95 27.60 10.05
C ASP A 70 -26.59 28.01 9.48
N ALA A 71 -26.49 29.19 8.87
CA ALA A 71 -25.23 29.75 8.37
C ALA A 71 -24.25 30.00 9.52
N GLU A 72 -24.70 30.65 10.60
CA GLU A 72 -23.88 30.92 11.79
C GLU A 72 -23.37 29.60 12.44
N GLN A 73 -24.23 28.57 12.51
CA GLN A 73 -23.82 27.25 13.00
C GLN A 73 -22.78 26.57 12.10
N ARG A 74 -22.94 26.67 10.77
CA ARG A 74 -21.98 26.11 9.81
C ARG A 74 -20.64 26.84 9.88
N GLU A 75 -20.63 28.15 10.02
CA GLU A 75 -19.41 28.93 10.20
C GLU A 75 -18.70 28.58 11.51
N ALA A 76 -19.45 28.42 12.61
CA ALA A 76 -18.90 27.97 13.88
C ALA A 76 -18.30 26.55 13.76
N ALA A 77 -19.00 25.61 13.12
CA ALA A 77 -18.51 24.26 12.87
C ALA A 77 -17.26 24.24 11.95
N ALA A 78 -17.24 25.07 10.91
CA ALA A 78 -16.10 25.18 10.02
C ALA A 78 -14.88 25.76 10.76
N SER A 79 -15.07 26.81 11.56
CA SER A 79 -13.97 27.42 12.32
C SER A 79 -13.36 26.48 13.36
N THR A 80 -14.18 25.65 14.02
CA THR A 80 -13.71 24.63 14.96
C THR A 80 -12.98 23.51 14.23
N ALA A 81 -13.50 23.04 13.11
CA ALA A 81 -12.84 22.03 12.27
C ALA A 81 -11.48 22.50 11.74
N ILE A 82 -11.35 23.77 11.34
CA ILE A 82 -10.07 24.37 10.91
C ILE A 82 -9.07 24.36 12.06
N ARG A 83 -9.46 24.82 13.26
CA ARG A 83 -8.58 24.80 14.44
C ARG A 83 -8.13 23.39 14.82
N GLU A 84 -9.04 22.41 14.75
CA GLU A 84 -8.69 21.01 14.98
C GLU A 84 -7.73 20.46 13.91
N ALA A 85 -7.90 20.85 12.65
CA ALA A 85 -7.00 20.44 11.59
C ALA A 85 -5.60 21.06 11.77
N GLU A 86 -5.52 22.34 12.13
CA GLU A 86 -4.26 23.05 12.40
C GLU A 86 -3.51 22.45 13.58
N THR A 87 -4.21 22.15 14.69
CA THR A 87 -3.59 21.51 15.87
C THR A 87 -3.07 20.11 15.53
N LYS A 88 -3.86 19.28 14.83
CA LYS A 88 -3.41 17.96 14.36
C LYS A 88 -2.22 18.06 13.41
N ALA A 89 -2.22 19.04 12.50
CA ALA A 89 -1.11 19.25 11.58
C ALA A 89 0.18 19.66 12.32
N ALA A 90 0.07 20.53 13.33
CA ALA A 90 1.19 20.92 14.17
C ALA A 90 1.75 19.74 14.98
N GLU A 91 0.86 18.91 15.56
CA GLU A 91 1.27 17.69 16.27
C GLU A 91 1.98 16.68 15.35
N LEU A 92 1.45 16.48 14.13
CA LEU A 92 2.07 15.60 13.14
C LEU A 92 3.45 16.11 12.73
N SER A 93 3.58 17.40 12.43
CA SER A 93 4.85 18.03 12.08
C SER A 93 5.90 17.85 13.19
N ARG A 94 5.49 18.01 14.45
CA ARG A 94 6.37 17.75 15.60
C ARG A 94 6.80 16.30 15.69
N ARG A 95 5.88 15.34 15.49
CA ARG A 95 6.21 13.91 15.49
C ARG A 95 7.14 13.55 14.33
N GLU A 96 6.94 14.12 13.15
CA GLU A 96 7.83 13.91 12.00
C GLU A 96 9.24 14.42 12.28
N GLN A 97 9.38 15.58 12.93
CA GLN A 97 10.68 16.10 13.36
C GLN A 97 11.34 15.18 14.39
N GLU A 98 10.60 14.72 15.40
CA GLU A 98 11.11 13.79 16.41
C GLU A 98 11.57 12.46 15.78
N VAL A 99 10.82 11.93 14.81
CA VAL A 99 11.21 10.72 14.06
C VAL A 99 12.45 10.97 13.23
N ALA A 100 12.53 12.08 12.48
CA ALA A 100 13.69 12.42 11.68
C ALA A 100 14.96 12.57 12.53
N GLU A 101 14.86 13.18 13.72
CA GLU A 101 15.97 13.27 14.66
C GLU A 101 16.39 11.90 15.18
N MET A 102 15.45 11.02 15.52
CA MET A 102 15.74 9.66 15.96
C MET A 102 16.42 8.85 14.84
N GLU A 103 15.93 8.95 13.61
CA GLU A 103 16.53 8.29 12.45
C GLU A 103 17.95 8.79 12.20
N ALA A 104 18.19 10.10 12.25
CA ALA A 104 19.53 10.66 12.10
C ALA A 104 20.49 10.16 13.19
N LYS A 105 20.04 10.09 14.45
CA LYS A 105 20.83 9.54 15.56
C LYS A 105 21.13 8.05 15.37
N LEU A 106 20.14 7.27 14.93
CA LEU A 106 20.32 5.84 14.64
C LEU A 106 21.31 5.63 13.49
N GLN A 107 21.19 6.38 12.40
CA GLN A 107 22.11 6.33 11.27
C GLN A 107 23.54 6.71 11.67
N ALA A 108 23.71 7.78 12.45
CA ALA A 108 25.02 8.15 12.96
C ALA A 108 25.64 7.02 13.81
N ARG A 109 24.83 6.37 14.66
CA ARG A 109 25.26 5.25 15.50
C ARG A 109 25.61 4.01 14.67
N THR A 110 24.83 3.66 13.65
CA THR A 110 25.12 2.50 12.79
C THR A 110 26.40 2.73 11.99
N VAL A 111 26.60 3.92 11.44
CA VAL A 111 27.84 4.27 10.72
C VAL A 111 29.05 4.23 11.66
N ALA A 112 28.93 4.76 12.88
CA ALA A 112 30.01 4.69 13.86
C ALA A 112 30.38 3.24 14.21
N LEU A 113 29.37 2.40 14.47
CA LEU A 113 29.56 0.99 14.79
C LEU A 113 30.18 0.22 13.60
N GLN A 114 29.71 0.49 12.38
CA GLN A 114 30.26 -0.11 11.17
C GLN A 114 31.74 0.26 10.98
N ARG A 115 32.10 1.53 11.20
CA ARG A 115 33.50 1.97 11.13
C ARG A 115 34.37 1.30 12.17
N GLN A 116 33.88 1.17 13.41
CA GLN A 116 34.60 0.46 14.46
C GLN A 116 34.83 -1.01 14.08
N MET A 117 33.78 -1.71 13.64
CA MET A 117 33.88 -3.10 13.23
C MET A 117 34.81 -3.29 12.03
N GLN A 118 34.79 -2.38 11.05
CA GLN A 118 35.70 -2.39 9.92
C GLN A 118 37.15 -2.17 10.36
N ALA A 119 37.40 -1.24 11.28
CA ALA A 119 38.74 -0.99 11.81
C ALA A 119 39.28 -2.20 12.59
N GLU A 120 38.44 -2.85 13.40
CA GLU A 120 38.78 -4.08 14.11
C GLU A 120 39.12 -5.23 13.15
N LEU A 121 38.32 -5.42 12.09
CA LEU A 121 38.57 -6.43 11.08
C LEU A 121 39.87 -6.14 10.32
N GLN A 122 40.12 -4.90 9.92
CA GLN A 122 41.36 -4.50 9.26
C GLN A 122 42.59 -4.71 10.16
N ALA A 123 42.48 -4.42 11.45
CA ALA A 123 43.54 -4.70 12.41
C ALA A 123 43.82 -6.20 12.52
N GLN A 124 42.79 -7.05 12.56
CA GLN A 124 42.95 -8.51 12.55
C GLN A 124 43.62 -9.01 11.26
N ILE A 125 43.21 -8.49 10.10
CA ILE A 125 43.83 -8.81 8.81
C ILE A 125 45.32 -8.45 8.85
N ALA A 126 45.68 -7.24 9.30
CA ALA A 126 47.06 -6.80 9.37
C ALA A 126 47.92 -7.68 10.32
N VAL A 127 47.36 -8.11 11.45
CA VAL A 127 48.04 -9.06 12.36
C VAL A 127 48.24 -10.41 11.69
N LYS A 128 47.21 -10.94 11.01
CA LYS A 128 47.29 -12.22 10.31
C LYS A 128 48.27 -12.15 9.14
N GLU A 129 48.30 -11.07 8.41
CA GLU A 129 49.22 -10.86 7.30
C GLU A 129 50.68 -10.84 7.76
N LYS A 130 50.99 -10.19 8.90
CA LYS A 130 52.31 -10.30 9.54
C LYS A 130 52.64 -11.74 9.95
N GLN A 131 51.71 -12.46 10.56
CA GLN A 131 51.90 -13.88 10.91
C GLN A 131 52.19 -14.72 9.65
N PHE A 132 51.47 -14.49 8.56
CA PHE A 132 51.73 -15.16 7.28
C PHE A 132 53.10 -14.81 6.71
N GLN A 133 53.50 -13.54 6.74
CA GLN A 133 54.83 -13.12 6.28
C GLN A 133 55.94 -13.78 7.10
N ASP A 134 55.80 -13.87 8.42
CA ASP A 134 56.77 -14.55 9.29
C ASP A 134 56.87 -16.05 8.97
N VAL A 135 55.74 -16.72 8.76
CA VAL A 135 55.71 -18.14 8.36
C VAL A 135 56.38 -18.33 7.00
N VAL A 136 56.07 -17.49 6.02
CA VAL A 136 56.71 -17.53 4.69
C VAL A 136 58.22 -17.30 4.80
N GLN A 137 58.67 -16.36 5.63
CA GLN A 137 60.10 -16.14 5.85
C GLN A 137 60.78 -17.35 6.51
N ARG A 138 60.15 -17.95 7.53
CA ARG A 138 60.66 -19.19 8.17
C ARG A 138 60.75 -20.33 7.16
N LEU A 139 59.70 -20.55 6.38
CA LEU A 139 59.68 -21.58 5.33
C LEU A 139 60.76 -21.31 4.26
N LYS A 140 60.96 -20.06 3.83
CA LYS A 140 62.05 -19.70 2.90
C LYS A 140 63.44 -20.00 3.48
N LEU A 141 63.66 -19.70 4.75
CA LEU A 141 64.93 -20.00 5.43
C LEU A 141 65.14 -21.51 5.60
N GLU A 142 64.09 -22.27 5.93
CA GLU A 142 64.13 -23.73 6.03
C GLU A 142 64.34 -24.39 4.67
N THR A 143 63.65 -23.94 3.62
CA THR A 143 63.85 -24.42 2.24
C THR A 143 65.22 -24.07 1.68
N GLN A 144 65.81 -22.91 2.01
CA GLN A 144 67.22 -22.63 1.70
C GLN A 144 68.17 -23.59 2.42
N LYS A 145 67.90 -23.92 3.69
CA LYS A 145 68.69 -24.93 4.45
C LYS A 145 68.50 -26.36 3.92
N LEU A 146 67.32 -26.66 3.37
CA LEU A 146 66.95 -27.94 2.74
C LEU A 146 67.23 -27.98 1.23
N GLY A 147 67.86 -26.93 0.67
CA GLY A 147 68.14 -26.71 -0.75
C GLY A 147 69.05 -27.74 -1.43
N SER A 148 69.36 -28.86 -0.78
CA SER A 148 70.00 -30.02 -1.40
C SER A 148 69.14 -31.28 -1.46
N ARG A 149 67.87 -31.29 -1.00
CA ARG A 149 67.05 -32.53 -1.00
C ARG A 149 65.63 -32.44 -1.59
N PHE A 150 65.04 -31.27 -1.82
CA PHE A 150 63.60 -31.18 -2.10
C PHE A 150 63.19 -30.57 -3.46
N ARG A 151 64.08 -30.59 -4.47
CA ARG A 151 63.71 -30.18 -5.84
C ARG A 151 62.59 -31.04 -6.47
N ILE A 152 62.30 -32.20 -5.89
CA ILE A 152 61.33 -33.18 -6.41
C ILE A 152 59.90 -32.95 -5.88
N VAL A 153 59.71 -32.12 -4.85
CA VAL A 153 58.38 -31.93 -4.20
C VAL A 153 57.67 -30.64 -4.66
N GLY A 154 58.34 -29.79 -5.44
CA GLY A 154 57.77 -28.56 -5.99
C GLY A 154 56.59 -28.82 -6.95
N ASP A 155 56.72 -29.82 -7.81
CA ASP A 155 55.71 -30.13 -8.84
C ASP A 155 54.43 -30.75 -8.23
N VAL A 156 54.56 -31.53 -7.15
CA VAL A 156 53.42 -32.19 -6.48
C VAL A 156 52.57 -31.19 -5.68
N LEU A 157 53.17 -30.09 -5.21
CA LEU A 157 52.49 -29.06 -4.42
C LEU A 157 51.68 -28.10 -5.30
N GLU A 158 52.09 -27.89 -6.56
CA GLU A 158 51.28 -27.13 -7.53
C GLU A 158 50.03 -27.90 -7.94
N ASP A 159 50.14 -29.22 -8.13
CA ASP A 159 48.98 -30.08 -8.42
C ASP A 159 47.96 -30.12 -7.26
N LEU A 160 48.43 -30.24 -6.00
CA LEU A 160 47.53 -30.22 -4.83
C LEU A 160 46.83 -28.87 -4.61
N LYS A 161 47.46 -27.76 -5.00
CA LYS A 161 46.87 -26.42 -4.83
C LYS A 161 45.75 -26.18 -5.82
N VAL A 162 45.90 -26.68 -7.06
CA VAL A 162 44.86 -26.64 -8.08
C VAL A 162 43.65 -27.50 -7.68
N GLU A 163 43.86 -28.67 -7.07
CA GLU A 163 42.75 -29.51 -6.58
C GLU A 163 41.97 -28.87 -5.42
N VAL A 164 42.64 -28.25 -4.46
CA VAL A 164 41.97 -27.62 -3.31
C VAL A 164 41.18 -26.38 -3.74
N ASP A 165 41.68 -25.59 -4.69
CA ASP A 165 40.95 -24.44 -5.24
C ASP A 165 39.73 -24.89 -6.05
N GLN A 166 39.83 -25.97 -6.84
CA GLN A 166 38.70 -26.56 -7.56
C GLN A 166 37.65 -27.16 -6.62
N GLU A 167 38.07 -27.82 -5.54
CA GLU A 167 37.14 -28.32 -4.52
C GLU A 167 36.46 -27.19 -3.73
N ALA A 168 37.19 -26.10 -3.45
CA ALA A 168 36.64 -24.93 -2.78
C ALA A 168 35.63 -24.21 -3.68
N GLU A 169 35.93 -24.05 -4.96
CA GLU A 169 35.01 -23.52 -5.96
C GLU A 169 33.79 -24.44 -6.16
N ALA A 170 33.99 -25.76 -6.21
CA ALA A 170 32.90 -26.74 -6.32
C ALA A 170 32.00 -26.73 -5.08
N LYS A 171 32.55 -26.59 -3.87
CA LYS A 171 31.78 -26.46 -2.62
C LYS A 171 31.02 -25.12 -2.57
N TYR A 172 31.62 -24.04 -3.05
CA TYR A 172 30.98 -22.72 -3.14
C TYR A 172 29.84 -22.69 -4.17
N GLN A 173 30.03 -23.34 -5.33
CA GLN A 173 28.99 -23.54 -6.34
C GLN A 173 27.87 -24.44 -5.80
N ALA A 174 28.20 -25.58 -5.18
CA ALA A 174 27.22 -26.48 -4.57
C ALA A 174 26.38 -25.83 -3.47
N GLN A 175 26.98 -24.96 -2.62
CA GLN A 175 26.23 -24.18 -1.64
C GLN A 175 25.30 -23.13 -2.27
N ASN A 176 25.69 -22.50 -3.38
CA ASN A 176 24.83 -21.56 -4.10
C ASN A 176 23.67 -22.25 -4.84
N HIS A 177 23.81 -23.52 -5.24
CA HIS A 177 22.71 -24.30 -5.84
C HIS A 177 21.67 -24.79 -4.81
N LEU A 178 22.03 -24.79 -3.52
CA LEU A 178 21.18 -25.25 -2.42
C LEU A 178 20.42 -24.12 -1.71
N GLN A 179 20.69 -22.85 -2.03
CA GLN A 179 19.89 -21.75 -1.53
C GLN A 179 18.64 -21.58 -2.41
N PRO A 180 17.41 -21.66 -1.83
CA PRO A 180 16.24 -21.18 -2.53
C PRO A 180 16.41 -19.67 -2.75
N ALA A 181 16.68 -19.27 -3.99
CA ALA A 181 16.63 -17.88 -4.39
C ALA A 181 15.19 -17.39 -4.18
N VAL A 182 14.99 -16.61 -3.12
CA VAL A 182 13.72 -16.02 -2.66
C VAL A 182 12.78 -17.03 -1.95
N PRO A 183 12.37 -16.75 -0.70
CA PRO A 183 11.35 -17.54 0.00
C PRO A 183 10.06 -17.63 -0.83
N GLY A 184 9.65 -18.86 -1.20
CA GLY A 184 8.45 -19.11 -2.01
C GLY A 184 8.68 -19.34 -3.51
N ALA A 185 9.93 -19.33 -3.98
CA ALA A 185 10.28 -19.70 -5.35
C ALA A 185 10.12 -21.21 -5.63
N MET A 186 9.68 -21.55 -6.85
CA MET A 186 9.48 -22.93 -7.28
C MET A 186 10.80 -23.66 -7.52
N ALA A 187 10.85 -24.94 -7.12
CA ALA A 187 11.98 -25.81 -7.39
C ALA A 187 12.07 -26.18 -8.89
N ALA A 188 13.29 -26.35 -9.41
CA ALA A 188 13.53 -26.70 -10.81
C ALA A 188 12.81 -27.99 -11.27
N ARG A 189 12.47 -28.90 -10.34
CA ARG A 189 11.80 -30.19 -10.61
C ARG A 189 10.27 -30.15 -10.66
N GLU A 190 9.63 -29.03 -10.32
CA GLU A 190 8.16 -28.99 -10.17
C GLU A 190 7.42 -28.78 -11.51
N ILE A 191 6.48 -29.65 -11.90
CA ILE A 191 5.86 -29.60 -13.24
C ILE A 191 4.87 -28.42 -13.32
N LEU A 192 5.06 -27.53 -14.30
CA LEU A 192 4.12 -26.47 -14.67
C LEU A 192 3.39 -26.86 -15.96
N SER A 193 2.11 -26.54 -16.05
CA SER A 193 1.34 -26.71 -17.28
C SER A 193 0.98 -25.35 -17.90
N PRO A 194 0.92 -25.24 -19.24
CA PRO A 194 0.37 -24.06 -19.90
C PRO A 194 -1.05 -23.79 -19.37
N GLY A 195 -1.28 -22.57 -18.86
CA GLY A 195 -2.54 -22.18 -18.24
C GLY A 195 -2.49 -22.01 -16.71
N ASP A 196 -1.43 -22.46 -16.04
CA ASP A 196 -1.26 -22.28 -14.59
C ASP A 196 -0.99 -20.80 -14.22
N TRP A 197 -1.45 -20.41 -13.03
CA TRP A 197 -1.19 -19.08 -12.47
C TRP A 197 0.11 -19.06 -11.67
N VAL A 198 0.96 -18.09 -11.99
CA VAL A 198 2.25 -17.90 -11.33
C VAL A 198 2.40 -16.45 -10.88
N VAL A 199 3.14 -16.23 -9.79
CA VAL A 199 3.58 -14.91 -9.32
C VAL A 199 5.06 -14.74 -9.63
N VAL A 200 5.44 -13.57 -10.15
CA VAL A 200 6.84 -13.26 -10.43
C VAL A 200 7.54 -12.84 -9.14
N LEU A 201 8.61 -13.55 -8.77
CA LEU A 201 9.47 -13.26 -7.62
C LEU A 201 10.83 -12.67 -8.05
N ALA A 202 10.98 -12.35 -9.35
CA ALA A 202 12.15 -11.67 -9.90
C ALA A 202 12.31 -10.24 -9.34
N LYS A 203 13.51 -9.66 -9.47
CA LYS A 203 13.81 -8.27 -9.06
C LYS A 203 12.86 -7.25 -9.73
N PRO A 204 12.62 -6.06 -9.11
CA PRO A 204 11.74 -5.01 -9.66
C PRO A 204 12.09 -4.66 -11.11
N PRO A 205 11.10 -4.38 -11.99
CA PRO A 205 9.76 -3.86 -11.68
C PRO A 205 8.63 -4.90 -11.66
N TRP A 206 8.93 -6.20 -11.86
CA TRP A 206 7.89 -7.21 -12.07
C TRP A 206 7.54 -8.06 -10.84
N HIS A 207 8.24 -7.83 -9.72
CA HIS A 207 8.04 -8.54 -8.46
C HIS A 207 6.58 -8.42 -7.96
N GLY A 208 5.97 -9.55 -7.59
CA GLY A 208 4.61 -9.62 -7.04
C GLY A 208 3.49 -9.63 -8.08
N LEU A 209 3.79 -9.48 -9.37
CA LEU A 209 2.77 -9.54 -10.43
C LEU A 209 2.35 -10.98 -10.71
N LYS A 210 1.03 -11.18 -10.80
CA LYS A 210 0.43 -12.46 -11.18
C LYS A 210 0.24 -12.53 -12.69
N GLY A 211 0.55 -13.68 -13.26
CA GLY A 211 0.37 -13.95 -14.68
C GLY A 211 0.06 -15.42 -14.96
N GLN A 212 -0.33 -15.68 -16.21
CA GLN A 212 -0.65 -17.02 -16.67
C GLN A 212 0.48 -17.56 -17.55
N VAL A 213 0.87 -18.81 -17.34
CA VAL A 213 1.89 -19.49 -18.14
C VAL A 213 1.35 -19.75 -19.55
N GLU A 214 2.04 -19.26 -20.56
CA GLU A 214 1.65 -19.41 -21.97
C GLU A 214 2.46 -20.51 -22.66
N ARG A 215 3.78 -20.53 -22.45
CA ARG A 215 4.67 -21.52 -23.06
C ARG A 215 5.85 -21.82 -22.13
N ILE A 216 6.28 -23.08 -22.10
CA ILE A 216 7.45 -23.52 -21.33
C ILE A 216 8.52 -23.94 -22.33
N HIS A 217 9.66 -23.28 -22.27
CA HIS A 217 10.83 -23.61 -23.06
C HIS A 217 11.76 -24.49 -22.21
N LEU A 218 11.69 -25.80 -22.41
CA LEU A 218 12.70 -26.73 -21.90
C LEU A 218 13.83 -26.82 -22.93
N ALA A 219 14.95 -26.16 -22.65
CA ALA A 219 16.18 -26.37 -23.39
C ALA A 219 16.99 -27.48 -22.68
N ASN A 220 17.38 -28.51 -23.42
CA ASN A 220 18.20 -29.61 -22.90
C ASN A 220 19.51 -29.05 -22.30
N GLY A 221 19.61 -29.05 -20.96
CA GLY A 221 20.81 -28.64 -20.22
C GLY A 221 20.82 -27.21 -19.65
N ALA A 222 19.79 -26.39 -19.89
CA ALA A 222 19.67 -25.04 -19.31
C ALA A 222 18.44 -24.91 -18.42
N ALA A 223 18.48 -23.98 -17.45
CA ALA A 223 17.35 -23.74 -16.55
C ALA A 223 16.07 -23.40 -17.34
N PRO A 224 14.93 -24.08 -17.07
CA PRO A 224 13.72 -23.94 -17.86
C PRO A 224 13.20 -22.50 -17.83
N ARG A 225 12.91 -21.94 -19.01
CA ARG A 225 12.35 -20.60 -19.17
C ARG A 225 10.85 -20.69 -19.41
N VAL A 226 10.11 -19.79 -18.78
CA VAL A 226 8.64 -19.78 -18.83
C VAL A 226 8.16 -18.42 -19.32
N SER A 227 7.38 -18.42 -20.39
CA SER A 227 6.73 -17.22 -20.93
C SER A 227 5.42 -16.99 -20.17
N VAL A 228 5.36 -15.90 -19.43
CA VAL A 228 4.23 -15.54 -18.55
C VAL A 228 3.53 -14.29 -19.09
N ARG A 229 2.20 -14.37 -19.22
CA ARG A 229 1.35 -13.24 -19.59
C ARG A 229 0.87 -12.52 -18.32
N LEU A 230 1.31 -11.28 -18.12
CA LEU A 230 1.05 -10.51 -16.89
C LEU A 230 -0.32 -9.82 -16.93
N GLY A 231 -1.14 -10.04 -15.89
CA GLY A 231 -2.57 -9.67 -15.88
C GLY A 231 -2.89 -8.18 -15.92
N ALA A 232 -1.95 -7.29 -15.57
CA ALA A 232 -2.20 -5.84 -15.56
C ALA A 232 -2.09 -5.20 -16.96
N ASN A 233 -1.23 -5.73 -17.83
CA ASN A 233 -0.87 -5.08 -19.11
C ASN A 233 -0.95 -6.00 -20.34
N GLY A 234 -1.26 -7.29 -20.18
CA GLY A 234 -1.31 -8.27 -21.27
C GLY A 234 0.05 -8.58 -21.94
N LYS A 235 1.15 -7.99 -21.45
CA LYS A 235 2.51 -8.21 -21.98
C LYS A 235 3.02 -9.60 -21.59
N VAL A 236 3.61 -10.29 -22.56
CA VAL A 236 4.27 -11.58 -22.38
C VAL A 236 5.75 -11.32 -22.07
N LYS A 237 6.25 -11.92 -20.98
CA LYS A 237 7.65 -11.84 -20.58
C LYS A 237 8.18 -13.22 -20.21
N GLU A 238 9.45 -13.46 -20.54
CA GLU A 238 10.16 -14.70 -20.21
C GLU A 238 10.84 -14.55 -18.85
N PHE A 239 10.62 -15.52 -17.97
CA PHE A 239 11.26 -15.61 -16.66
C PHE A 239 11.91 -16.97 -16.47
N LEU A 240 12.92 -17.04 -15.61
CA LEU A 240 13.45 -18.31 -15.15
C LEU A 240 12.43 -18.97 -14.22
N LYS A 241 12.29 -20.29 -14.29
CA LYS A 241 11.36 -21.03 -13.41
C LYS A 241 11.61 -20.80 -11.92
N THR A 242 12.87 -20.63 -11.53
CA THR A 242 13.30 -20.33 -10.16
C THR A 242 12.95 -18.93 -9.70
N GLU A 243 12.46 -18.06 -10.59
CA GLU A 243 12.01 -16.70 -10.28
C GLU A 243 10.48 -16.60 -10.24
N LEU A 244 9.78 -17.75 -10.27
CA LEU A 244 8.32 -17.83 -10.26
C LEU A 244 7.86 -18.60 -9.02
N GLY A 245 6.74 -18.17 -8.45
CA GLY A 245 5.99 -18.88 -7.39
C GLY A 245 4.64 -19.35 -7.91
N ARG A 246 4.12 -20.47 -7.42
CA ARG A 246 2.73 -20.89 -7.70
C ARG A 246 1.76 -19.96 -6.96
N THR A 247 0.70 -19.54 -7.64
CA THR A 247 -0.36 -18.75 -7.00
C THR A 247 -1.74 -19.20 -7.47
N SER A 248 -2.74 -19.11 -6.61
CA SER A 248 -4.13 -19.35 -7.00
C SER A 248 -4.66 -18.16 -7.81
N LYS A 249 -5.66 -18.45 -8.65
CA LYS A 249 -6.37 -17.46 -9.47
C LYS A 249 -6.79 -16.27 -8.58
N PRO A 250 -6.44 -15.02 -8.94
CA PRO A 250 -6.83 -13.86 -8.14
C PRO A 250 -8.36 -13.73 -8.09
N GLU A 251 -8.91 -13.59 -6.89
CA GLU A 251 -10.31 -13.22 -6.67
C GLU A 251 -10.60 -11.92 -7.42
N GLY A 252 -11.56 -11.95 -8.36
CA GLY A 252 -11.93 -10.80 -9.20
C GLY A 252 -11.40 -10.79 -10.63
N ALA A 253 -10.63 -11.79 -11.08
CA ALA A 253 -10.21 -11.86 -12.49
C ALA A 253 -11.39 -12.11 -13.43
N ARG A 254 -11.84 -11.04 -14.13
CA ARG A 254 -12.80 -11.14 -15.25
C ARG A 254 -12.28 -12.14 -16.28
N LYS A 255 -13.16 -13.01 -16.78
CA LYS A 255 -12.86 -13.92 -17.90
C LYS A 255 -12.47 -13.06 -19.12
N ILE A 256 -11.22 -13.13 -19.52
CA ILE A 256 -10.76 -12.56 -20.79
C ILE A 256 -11.05 -13.60 -21.89
N PRO A 257 -11.56 -13.20 -23.07
CA PRO A 257 -11.95 -14.14 -24.12
C PRO A 257 -10.75 -14.92 -24.65
N LYS A 258 -10.95 -16.21 -24.94
CA LYS A 258 -9.98 -17.03 -25.66
C LYS A 258 -9.63 -16.35 -27.01
N PRO A 259 -8.35 -16.28 -27.41
CA PRO A 259 -8.04 -15.93 -28.79
C PRO A 259 -8.69 -16.96 -29.72
N LYS A 260 -9.58 -16.50 -30.60
CA LYS A 260 -10.07 -17.27 -31.74
C LYS A 260 -8.89 -17.44 -32.70
N GLY A 261 -8.51 -18.68 -32.94
CA GLY A 261 -7.60 -19.04 -34.02
C GLY A 261 -6.32 -19.69 -33.52
N GLU A 262 -6.39 -20.98 -33.22
CA GLU A 262 -5.33 -21.93 -33.62
C GLU A 262 -5.96 -23.32 -33.64
N ALA A 263 -5.81 -23.96 -34.80
CA ALA A 263 -6.47 -25.20 -35.17
C ALA A 263 -6.09 -26.34 -34.23
N ALA A 264 -7.05 -27.25 -34.03
CA ALA A 264 -6.84 -28.53 -33.37
C ALA A 264 -5.69 -29.28 -34.06
N ALA A 265 -4.59 -29.48 -33.35
CA ALA A 265 -3.62 -30.51 -33.70
C ALA A 265 -4.13 -31.85 -33.15
N PRO A 266 -4.14 -32.93 -33.95
CA PRO A 266 -4.72 -34.20 -33.55
C PRO A 266 -3.92 -34.86 -32.41
N THR A 267 -4.63 -35.30 -31.39
CA THR A 267 -4.16 -36.22 -30.36
C THR A 267 -3.69 -37.52 -31.03
N ARG A 268 -2.38 -37.81 -30.97
CA ARG A 268 -1.85 -39.14 -31.22
C ARG A 268 -2.07 -39.99 -29.97
N ASP A 269 -3.07 -40.85 -30.03
CA ASP A 269 -3.27 -41.96 -29.10
C ASP A 269 -2.09 -42.93 -29.21
N TYR A 270 -1.29 -43.04 -28.15
CA TYR A 270 -0.37 -44.17 -27.95
C TYR A 270 -0.93 -45.05 -26.84
N SER A 271 -2.03 -45.74 -27.14
CA SER A 271 -2.66 -46.71 -26.26
C SER A 271 -3.07 -47.98 -27.03
N ALA A 272 -2.16 -48.51 -27.85
CA ALA A 272 -2.29 -49.86 -28.42
C ALA A 272 -0.95 -50.40 -28.92
N MET A 273 -0.07 -50.82 -28.01
CA MET A 273 0.89 -51.90 -28.27
C MET A 273 1.09 -52.70 -26.98
N ALA A 274 0.12 -53.55 -26.69
CA ALA A 274 0.33 -54.79 -25.96
C ALA A 274 0.11 -55.90 -26.98
N PHE A 275 1.18 -56.60 -27.34
CA PHE A 275 1.30 -58.05 -27.55
C PHE A 275 2.72 -58.35 -28.05
#